data_AF-A0A7E4VNA3-F1
#
_entry.id   AF-A0A7E4VNA3-F1
#
_cell.length_a   1.000
_cell.length_b   1.000
_cell.length_c   1.000
_cell.angle_alpha   90.00
_cell.angle_beta   90.00
_cell.angle_gamma   90.00
#
_symmetry.space_group_name_H-M   'P 1'
#
loop_
_entity.id
_entity.type
_entity.pdbx_description
1 polymer ?
#
loop_
_entity_poly.entity_id
_entity_poly.type
_entity_poly.pdbx_seq_one_letter_code
_entity_poly.pdbx_strand_id
1 'polypeptide(L)'
;MRFLIGVALCCGLLCGFGNGFVLKLSSTKADVSSILTQLAAADTNAASGSDVVVDYQDMASHSHFDHDNSPKPFFTSVSSALLGKPTYAALTQLLAAYTTPDATADETVTPAKQTAITAFYSAVKATDVFKTAQTYLQTTIKGDLDAILNALWFEPFARSGSTTKGASGFKSVYAGEVTSGKVTGYNNWVQFYTQEAASIVNYHGWFNRQKDVQVAAQFSLNTAEALERNFLIGTSPEFEFVAYSICALVGGGSCSFTLGGYDVVLNVETLTDGNFTKISYGTPSIGSGGGSGGQTSTTKKQGGGTGGDGDLQALIDKMAAADVDKAGPSDVVLDWGSKVSGTGDVSNGPLFKYVNESLFTRPVYAKLIEIYNDTLFHPAVCTAEPAMNGLRKAQLDDYLKLLTSTDVFKLAHQYLVAQGVADADEANFYSKVFNLWYGTYSRCKGALGSSGWEHVYSGEWKGEEIDGQHNWVRYYLLEKSGHINYHGYDSHEGDLIGSFQYTWENYLKKVGGFFISTSPAFDLSVFTTCVLAHSGAGHCKFTLNNAQIIVTSYHQACDAGTCLSTSYPSDH
;
A
#
# COMPACT_ATOMS: atom_id res chain seq x y z
N MET A 1 57.03 39.76 -16.02
CA MET A 1 56.22 40.56 -15.07
C MET A 1 54.75 40.27 -15.38
N ARG A 2 54.03 39.74 -14.38
CA ARG A 2 52.58 39.51 -14.29
C ARG A 2 51.91 38.43 -15.17
N PHE A 3 51.58 37.34 -14.49
CA PHE A 3 50.47 36.42 -14.74
C PHE A 3 49.13 37.17 -14.84
N LEU A 4 48.28 36.72 -15.77
CA LEU A 4 46.82 36.81 -15.65
C LEU A 4 46.23 35.52 -16.24
N ILE A 5 45.50 34.82 -15.38
CA ILE A 5 44.80 33.56 -15.64
C ILE A 5 43.57 33.88 -16.50
N GLY A 6 43.50 33.28 -17.68
CA GLY A 6 42.30 33.21 -18.51
C GLY A 6 41.90 31.75 -18.65
N VAL A 7 40.73 31.40 -18.12
CA VAL A 7 40.08 30.10 -18.28
C VAL A 7 39.80 29.88 -19.76
N ALA A 8 40.45 28.87 -20.35
CA ALA A 8 40.26 28.50 -21.74
C ALA A 8 39.08 27.53 -21.88
N LEU A 9 38.04 28.02 -22.56
CA LEU A 9 37.11 27.25 -23.36
C LEU A 9 37.86 26.16 -24.14
N CYS A 10 37.47 24.90 -23.99
CA CYS A 10 37.82 23.86 -24.95
C CYS A 10 36.53 23.26 -25.51
N CYS A 11 36.13 23.79 -26.66
CA CYS A 11 35.20 23.16 -27.57
C CYS A 11 35.93 22.00 -28.27
N GLY A 12 35.36 20.80 -28.22
CA GLY A 12 35.86 19.63 -28.92
C GLY A 12 34.70 18.70 -29.28
N LEU A 13 34.18 18.86 -30.50
CA LEU A 13 33.33 17.87 -31.15
C LEU A 13 34.07 16.54 -31.26
N LEU A 14 33.48 15.45 -30.79
CA LEU A 14 33.63 14.09 -31.30
C LEU A 14 32.37 13.29 -30.91
N CYS A 15 31.81 12.58 -31.89
CA CYS A 15 30.59 11.81 -31.81
C CYS A 15 30.54 10.82 -30.62
N GLY A 16 29.40 10.77 -29.95
CA GLY A 16 29.06 9.70 -29.00
C GLY A 16 27.63 9.90 -28.54
N PHE A 17 26.79 8.90 -28.75
CA PHE A 17 25.39 8.80 -28.32
C PHE A 17 25.13 9.54 -26.99
N GLY A 18 24.09 10.39 -26.95
CA GLY A 18 23.67 11.07 -25.74
C GLY A 18 23.44 10.05 -24.62
N ASN A 19 24.28 10.10 -23.58
CA ASN A 19 24.25 9.26 -22.38
C ASN A 19 23.08 9.64 -21.47
N GLY A 20 21.87 9.58 -22.01
CA GLY A 20 20.61 9.77 -21.28
C GLY A 20 19.84 8.48 -21.06
N PHE A 21 20.36 7.33 -21.51
CA PHE A 21 19.67 6.07 -21.36
C PHE A 21 20.24 5.33 -20.15
N VAL A 22 19.48 5.26 -19.05
CA VAL A 22 19.78 4.31 -17.97
C VAL A 22 19.42 2.92 -18.48
N LEU A 23 20.40 2.24 -19.07
CA LEU A 23 20.29 0.82 -19.38
C LEU A 23 20.44 0.07 -18.04
N LYS A 24 19.32 -0.31 -17.43
CA LYS A 24 19.32 -1.13 -16.21
C LYS A 24 20.00 -2.47 -16.51
N LEU A 25 21.16 -2.71 -15.91
CA LEU A 25 21.75 -4.04 -15.90
C LEU A 25 21.08 -4.82 -14.76
N SER A 26 20.74 -6.08 -15.01
CA SER A 26 19.91 -6.89 -14.13
C SER A 26 20.43 -6.90 -12.69
N SER A 27 19.64 -6.37 -11.76
CA SER A 27 19.81 -6.55 -10.33
C SER A 27 18.55 -7.25 -9.80
N THR A 28 18.71 -8.28 -8.97
CA THR A 28 17.55 -8.94 -8.36
C THR A 28 17.05 -8.12 -7.16
N LYS A 29 15.79 -8.35 -6.75
CA LYS A 29 15.26 -7.77 -5.50
C LYS A 29 16.09 -8.19 -4.27
N ALA A 30 16.68 -9.38 -4.29
CA ALA A 30 17.55 -9.87 -3.23
C ALA A 30 18.87 -9.08 -3.15
N ASP A 31 19.48 -8.75 -4.30
CA ASP A 31 20.70 -7.94 -4.35
C ASP A 31 20.46 -6.53 -3.79
N VAL A 32 19.33 -5.93 -4.18
CA VAL A 32 18.89 -4.61 -3.68
C VAL A 32 18.67 -4.65 -2.17
N SER A 33 17.99 -5.68 -1.66
CA SER A 33 17.78 -5.84 -0.22
C SER A 33 19.09 -6.01 0.56
N SER A 34 20.01 -6.81 0.01
CA SER A 34 21.32 -7.06 0.60
C SER A 34 22.15 -5.79 0.67
N ILE A 35 22.25 -5.00 -0.41
CA ILE A 35 23.06 -3.77 -0.40
C ILE A 35 22.46 -2.73 0.55
N LEU A 36 21.14 -2.56 0.59
CA LEU A 36 20.50 -1.60 1.48
C LEU A 36 20.71 -1.96 2.95
N THR A 37 20.60 -3.24 3.30
CA THR A 37 20.88 -3.73 4.66
C THR A 37 22.35 -3.53 5.04
N GLN A 38 23.27 -3.75 4.10
CA GLN A 38 24.70 -3.47 4.31
C GLN A 38 24.95 -1.98 4.54
N LEU A 39 24.31 -1.10 3.78
CA LEU A 39 24.45 0.35 3.92
C LEU A 39 23.90 0.84 5.27
N ALA A 40 22.75 0.30 5.71
CA ALA A 40 22.18 0.61 7.02
C ALA A 40 23.11 0.21 8.16
N ALA A 41 23.73 -0.97 8.07
CA ALA A 41 24.69 -1.44 9.08
C ALA A 41 26.02 -0.65 9.06
N ALA A 42 26.40 -0.08 7.91
CA ALA A 42 27.60 0.74 7.75
C ALA A 42 27.38 2.23 8.06
N ASP A 43 26.16 2.64 8.41
CA ASP A 43 25.83 4.03 8.70
C ASP A 43 26.38 4.49 10.05
N THR A 44 27.65 4.89 10.07
CA THR A 44 28.33 5.41 11.25
C THR A 44 27.84 6.79 11.68
N ASN A 45 27.10 7.50 10.80
CA ASN A 45 26.61 8.83 11.09
C ASN A 45 25.20 8.84 11.67
N ALA A 46 24.45 7.73 11.58
CA ALA A 46 23.18 7.55 12.26
C ALA A 46 23.22 7.94 13.75
N ALA A 47 22.05 8.29 14.28
CA ALA A 47 21.81 8.53 15.68
C ALA A 47 22.07 7.25 16.51
N SER A 48 22.59 7.41 17.72
CA SER A 48 22.84 6.29 18.63
C SER A 48 22.45 6.63 20.06
N GLY A 49 22.11 5.62 20.86
CA GLY A 49 21.80 5.82 22.28
C GLY A 49 20.68 6.84 22.50
N SER A 50 21.00 7.96 23.15
CA SER A 50 20.05 9.05 23.43
C SER A 50 20.19 10.24 22.47
N ASP A 51 20.82 10.07 21.30
CA ASP A 51 21.01 11.15 20.34
C ASP A 51 19.67 11.68 19.78
N VAL A 52 18.64 10.83 19.71
CA VAL A 52 17.28 11.18 19.33
C VAL A 52 16.33 10.58 20.35
N VAL A 53 15.48 11.40 20.96
CA VAL A 53 14.46 10.97 21.93
C VAL A 53 13.12 11.52 21.49
N VAL A 54 12.17 10.62 21.26
CA VAL A 54 10.82 10.95 20.79
C VAL A 54 9.77 10.68 21.87
N ASP A 55 8.71 11.48 21.89
CA ASP A 55 7.47 11.24 22.62
C ASP A 55 6.36 10.99 21.59
N TYR A 56 6.06 9.72 21.36
CA TYR A 56 5.04 9.33 20.40
C TYR A 56 3.64 9.77 20.81
N GLN A 57 3.38 9.99 22.11
CA GLN A 57 2.05 10.33 22.62
C GLN A 57 0.97 9.34 22.15
N ASP A 58 -0.21 9.84 21.78
CA ASP A 58 -1.38 9.04 21.43
C ASP A 58 -1.51 8.84 19.92
N MET A 59 -2.41 7.94 19.53
CA MET A 59 -2.70 7.68 18.13
C MET A 59 -3.40 8.87 17.47
N ALA A 60 -3.09 9.10 16.19
CA ALA A 60 -3.81 10.08 15.37
C ALA A 60 -5.29 9.74 15.24
N SER A 61 -6.11 10.75 14.97
CA SER A 61 -7.54 10.58 14.75
C SER A 61 -7.80 10.01 13.34
N HIS A 62 -8.41 8.82 13.29
CA HIS A 62 -8.80 8.17 12.03
C HIS A 62 -9.96 8.87 11.31
N SER A 63 -10.73 9.71 12.01
CA SER A 63 -11.98 10.28 11.53
C SER A 63 -11.94 11.80 11.33
N HIS A 64 -11.09 12.52 12.06
CA HIS A 64 -11.10 13.98 12.15
C HIS A 64 -9.67 14.53 12.26
N PHE A 65 -9.15 15.18 11.21
CA PHE A 65 -7.78 15.72 11.17
C PHE A 65 -7.53 16.84 12.20
N ASP A 66 -8.56 17.58 12.59
CA ASP A 66 -8.50 18.67 13.56
C ASP A 66 -8.41 18.20 15.03
N HIS A 67 -8.49 16.89 15.27
CA HIS A 67 -8.31 16.31 16.60
C HIS A 67 -6.82 16.08 16.89
N ASP A 68 -6.21 17.07 17.56
CA ASP A 68 -4.86 16.95 18.09
C ASP A 68 -4.85 16.06 19.34
N ASN A 69 -4.61 14.77 19.14
CA ASN A 69 -4.47 13.80 20.22
C ASN A 69 -3.07 13.83 20.86
N SER A 70 -2.12 14.56 20.28
CA SER A 70 -0.70 14.54 20.67
C SER A 70 -0.14 15.96 20.83
N PRO A 71 -0.67 16.76 21.78
CA PRO A 71 -0.44 18.20 21.85
C PRO A 71 1.00 18.62 22.24
N LYS A 72 1.91 17.68 22.49
CA LYS A 72 3.32 17.96 22.78
C LYS A 72 4.17 17.74 21.52
N PRO A 73 5.41 18.25 21.48
CA PRO A 73 6.34 17.91 20.41
C PRO A 73 6.62 16.40 20.35
N PHE A 74 6.67 15.86 19.14
CA PHE A 74 7.10 14.50 18.85
C PHE A 74 8.58 14.29 19.22
N PHE A 75 9.46 15.25 18.92
CA PHE A 75 10.85 15.21 19.35
C PHE A 75 11.04 15.91 20.69
N THR A 76 11.37 15.14 21.72
CA THR A 76 11.68 15.69 23.05
C THR A 76 13.11 16.20 23.15
N SER A 77 14.05 15.56 22.46
CA SER A 77 15.43 16.03 22.33
C SER A 77 16.13 15.43 21.12
N VAL A 78 16.96 16.22 20.45
CA VAL A 78 17.93 15.77 19.45
C VAL A 78 19.30 16.34 19.78
N SER A 79 20.32 15.50 19.78
CA SER A 79 21.70 15.82 20.12
C SER A 79 22.28 16.86 19.16
N SER A 80 22.75 17.98 19.70
CA SER A 80 23.43 19.02 18.91
C SER A 80 24.76 18.52 18.34
N ALA A 81 25.40 17.55 18.99
CA ALA A 81 26.59 16.89 18.47
C ALA A 81 26.27 16.03 17.23
N LEU A 82 25.12 15.33 17.24
CA LEU A 82 24.63 14.60 16.06
C LEU A 82 24.36 15.57 14.90
N LEU A 83 23.58 16.63 15.15
CA LEU A 83 23.26 17.64 14.14
C LEU A 83 24.49 18.42 13.65
N GLY A 84 25.55 18.47 14.44
CA GLY A 84 26.84 19.06 14.08
C GLY A 84 27.72 18.19 13.19
N LYS A 85 27.37 16.90 12.97
CA LYS A 85 28.09 16.05 12.01
C LYS A 85 27.99 16.65 10.59
N PRO A 86 29.01 16.50 9.73
CA PRO A 86 29.08 17.19 8.45
C PRO A 86 27.86 17.03 7.54
N THR A 87 27.28 15.83 7.45
CA THR A 87 26.14 15.55 6.57
C THR A 87 24.82 16.12 7.10
N TYR A 88 24.58 16.08 8.41
CA TYR A 88 23.43 16.73 9.05
C TYR A 88 23.49 18.25 8.92
N ALA A 89 24.65 18.85 9.21
CA ALA A 89 24.84 20.29 9.08
C ALA A 89 24.61 20.77 7.64
N ALA A 90 25.12 20.02 6.66
CA ALA A 90 24.90 20.33 5.25
C ALA A 90 23.44 20.11 4.82
N LEU A 91 22.77 19.06 5.34
CA LEU A 91 21.33 18.84 5.10
C LEU A 91 20.51 20.02 5.65
N THR A 92 20.75 20.47 6.88
CA THR A 92 20.02 21.60 7.46
C THR A 92 20.21 22.89 6.65
N GLN A 93 21.43 23.16 6.16
CA GLN A 93 21.68 24.30 5.27
C GLN A 93 20.93 24.18 3.94
N LEU A 94 20.85 22.98 3.38
CA LEU A 94 20.11 22.72 2.16
C LEU A 94 18.60 22.89 2.38
N LEU A 95 18.04 22.30 3.44
CA LEU A 95 16.62 22.44 3.81
C LEU A 95 16.21 23.91 3.97
N ALA A 96 17.08 24.74 4.57
CA ALA A 96 16.85 26.19 4.70
C ALA A 96 16.77 26.93 3.35
N ALA A 97 17.35 26.37 2.28
CA ALA A 97 17.24 26.93 0.93
C ALA A 97 15.93 26.55 0.20
N TYR A 98 15.13 25.63 0.74
CA TYR A 98 13.82 25.24 0.22
C TYR A 98 12.69 25.97 0.96
N THR A 99 12.44 27.22 0.60
CA THR A 99 11.48 28.09 1.29
C THR A 99 10.04 28.01 0.78
N THR A 100 9.82 27.39 -0.38
CA THR A 100 8.52 27.35 -1.05
C THR A 100 8.03 25.90 -1.18
N PRO A 101 7.19 25.41 -0.24
CA PRO A 101 6.68 24.04 -0.30
C PRO A 101 5.63 23.85 -1.41
N ASP A 102 4.94 24.90 -1.84
CA ASP A 102 3.93 24.85 -2.90
C ASP A 102 4.48 24.21 -4.20
N ALA A 103 3.86 23.12 -4.65
CA ALA A 103 4.23 22.42 -5.89
C ALA A 103 3.72 23.12 -7.16
N THR A 104 2.79 24.06 -7.00
CA THR A 104 2.14 24.78 -8.09
C THR A 104 2.82 26.09 -8.45
N ALA A 105 3.90 26.44 -7.73
CA ALA A 105 4.81 27.54 -8.03
C ALA A 105 6.15 27.02 -8.57
N ASP A 106 6.71 27.67 -9.60
CA ASP A 106 7.98 27.26 -10.18
C ASP A 106 9.12 27.29 -9.14
N GLU A 107 9.88 26.20 -9.10
CA GLU A 107 11.04 26.09 -8.23
C GLU A 107 12.26 26.71 -8.92
N THR A 108 12.78 27.79 -8.33
CA THR A 108 14.00 28.44 -8.83
C THR A 108 15.24 27.90 -8.12
N VAL A 109 16.21 27.39 -8.88
CA VAL A 109 17.53 27.00 -8.35
C VAL A 109 18.44 28.24 -8.31
N THR A 110 18.42 28.96 -7.19
CA THR A 110 19.27 30.14 -6.97
C THR A 110 20.75 29.73 -6.78
N PRO A 111 21.72 30.63 -6.99
CA PRO A 111 23.14 30.33 -6.71
C PRO A 111 23.40 29.87 -5.27
N ALA A 112 22.68 30.42 -4.30
CA ALA A 112 22.77 30.01 -2.89
C ALA A 112 22.26 28.58 -2.71
N LYS A 113 21.12 28.24 -3.32
CA LYS A 113 20.57 26.88 -3.31
C LYS A 113 21.50 25.89 -4.00
N GLN A 114 22.06 26.25 -5.16
CA GLN A 114 23.05 25.43 -5.86
C GLN A 114 24.31 25.20 -5.01
N THR A 115 24.76 26.22 -4.28
CA THR A 115 25.89 26.11 -3.34
C THR A 115 25.56 25.13 -2.21
N ALA A 116 24.35 25.21 -1.64
CA ALA A 116 23.89 24.29 -0.60
C ALA A 116 23.75 22.84 -1.12
N ILE A 117 23.21 22.64 -2.33
CA ILE A 117 23.14 21.33 -3.00
C ILE A 117 24.55 20.74 -3.14
N THR A 118 25.49 21.55 -3.62
CA THR A 118 26.88 21.12 -3.82
C THR A 118 27.55 20.76 -2.50
N ALA A 119 27.33 21.54 -1.44
CA ALA A 119 27.87 21.28 -0.12
C ALA A 119 27.31 19.99 0.49
N PHE A 120 25.99 19.79 0.42
CA PHE A 120 25.32 18.56 0.87
C PHE A 120 25.83 17.34 0.10
N TYR A 121 25.84 17.41 -1.24
CA TYR A 121 26.29 16.30 -2.05
C TYR A 121 27.78 15.97 -1.81
N SER A 122 28.62 16.98 -1.61
CA SER A 122 30.04 16.78 -1.26
C SER A 122 30.20 16.11 0.11
N ALA A 123 29.40 16.51 1.11
CA ALA A 123 29.42 15.90 2.44
C ALA A 123 28.97 14.43 2.37
N VAL A 124 27.91 14.13 1.63
CA VAL A 124 27.41 12.76 1.39
C VAL A 124 28.48 11.93 0.67
N LYS A 125 29.11 12.45 -0.39
CA LYS A 125 30.16 11.73 -1.14
C LYS A 125 31.39 11.37 -0.30
N ALA A 126 31.65 12.09 0.77
CA ALA A 126 32.78 11.82 1.65
C ALA A 126 32.58 10.57 2.52
N THR A 127 31.33 10.10 2.69
CA THR A 127 30.99 9.00 3.59
C THR A 127 31.26 7.64 2.96
N ASP A 128 31.50 6.63 3.81
CA ASP A 128 31.72 5.26 3.32
C ASP A 128 30.42 4.64 2.81
N VAL A 129 29.27 4.99 3.40
CA VAL A 129 27.93 4.64 2.91
C VAL A 129 27.78 5.04 1.44
N PHE A 130 28.14 6.27 1.07
CA PHE A 130 28.06 6.70 -0.32
C PHE A 130 29.04 5.96 -1.22
N LYS A 131 30.29 5.75 -0.79
CA LYS A 131 31.29 5.03 -1.60
C LYS A 131 30.87 3.60 -1.90
N THR A 132 30.26 2.91 -0.93
CA THR A 132 29.70 1.57 -1.12
C THR A 132 28.52 1.59 -2.10
N ALA A 133 27.58 2.52 -1.93
CA ALA A 133 26.44 2.68 -2.83
C ALA A 133 26.88 3.06 -4.26
N GLN A 134 27.88 3.93 -4.40
CA GLN A 134 28.46 4.34 -5.67
C GLN A 134 29.05 3.14 -6.41
N THR A 135 29.83 2.30 -5.72
CA THR A 135 30.41 1.08 -6.30
C THR A 135 29.31 0.17 -6.83
N TYR A 136 28.27 -0.06 -6.04
CA TYR A 136 27.11 -0.87 -6.46
C TYR A 136 26.43 -0.28 -7.69
N LEU A 137 26.04 1.00 -7.64
CA LEU A 137 25.33 1.67 -8.73
C LEU A 137 26.14 1.66 -10.03
N GLN A 138 27.43 1.96 -9.99
CA GLN A 138 28.31 1.96 -11.17
C GLN A 138 28.40 0.60 -11.88
N THR A 139 28.12 -0.51 -11.17
CA THR A 139 28.06 -1.86 -11.78
C THR A 139 26.67 -2.21 -12.32
N THR A 140 25.61 -1.57 -11.81
CA THR A 140 24.20 -1.89 -12.14
C THR A 140 23.54 -0.92 -13.12
N ILE A 141 24.07 0.30 -13.28
CA ILE A 141 23.56 1.31 -14.21
C ILE A 141 24.67 1.90 -15.07
N LYS A 142 24.31 2.36 -16.27
CA LYS A 142 25.23 3.06 -17.18
C LYS A 142 24.97 4.56 -17.15
N GLY A 143 26.05 5.35 -17.23
CA GLY A 143 26.01 6.80 -17.34
C GLY A 143 26.89 7.50 -16.31
N ASP A 144 26.88 8.83 -16.33
CA ASP A 144 27.54 9.66 -15.31
C ASP A 144 26.68 9.65 -14.04
N LEU A 145 27.14 8.94 -13.01
CA LEU A 145 26.41 8.78 -11.75
C LEU A 145 26.14 10.14 -11.07
N ASP A 146 27.07 11.10 -11.15
CA ASP A 146 26.88 12.41 -10.54
C ASP A 146 25.77 13.19 -11.26
N ALA A 147 25.74 13.15 -12.59
CA ALA A 147 24.67 13.75 -13.38
C ALA A 147 23.32 13.07 -13.12
N ILE A 148 23.30 11.72 -13.04
CA ILE A 148 22.09 10.95 -12.76
C ILE A 148 21.53 11.30 -11.38
N LEU A 149 22.35 11.29 -10.33
CA LEU A 149 21.90 11.62 -8.98
C LEU A 149 21.48 13.09 -8.85
N ASN A 150 22.16 14.00 -9.56
CA ASN A 150 21.74 15.40 -9.59
C ASN A 150 20.34 15.57 -10.21
N ALA A 151 20.09 14.91 -11.35
CA ALA A 151 18.79 14.95 -12.00
C ALA A 151 17.70 14.24 -11.19
N LEU A 152 18.05 13.11 -10.55
CA LEU A 152 17.13 12.31 -9.73
C LEU A 152 16.54 13.10 -8.57
N TRP A 153 17.37 13.93 -7.91
CA TRP A 153 17.03 14.61 -6.67
C TRP A 153 16.74 16.11 -6.82
N PHE A 154 17.54 16.84 -7.60
CA PHE A 154 17.59 18.30 -7.46
C PHE A 154 17.02 19.07 -8.66
N GLU A 155 16.92 18.45 -9.84
CA GLU A 155 16.38 19.13 -11.01
C GLU A 155 14.86 19.29 -10.92
N PRO A 156 14.34 20.54 -10.99
CA PRO A 156 12.90 20.76 -10.97
C PRO A 156 12.19 20.09 -12.15
N PHE A 157 10.99 19.58 -11.89
CA PHE A 157 10.12 18.95 -12.88
C PHE A 157 8.66 19.33 -12.63
N ALA A 158 7.84 19.16 -13.67
CA ALA A 158 6.41 19.35 -13.59
C ALA A 158 5.70 18.02 -13.29
N ARG A 159 4.70 18.05 -12.40
CA ARG A 159 3.81 16.90 -12.18
C ARG A 159 2.88 16.71 -13.38
N SER A 160 2.34 15.50 -13.55
CA SER A 160 1.42 15.16 -14.65
C SER A 160 0.25 16.16 -14.71
N GLY A 161 -0.04 16.67 -15.91
CA GLY A 161 -1.09 17.67 -16.13
C GLY A 161 -0.70 19.12 -15.77
N SER A 162 0.54 19.39 -15.38
CA SER A 162 1.06 20.74 -15.12
C SER A 162 2.24 21.09 -16.04
N THR A 163 2.42 22.38 -16.32
CA THR A 163 3.65 22.91 -16.94
C THR A 163 4.60 23.55 -15.94
N THR A 164 4.13 23.77 -14.70
CA THR A 164 4.93 24.37 -13.62
C THR A 164 5.94 23.37 -13.10
N LYS A 165 7.23 23.75 -13.09
CA LYS A 165 8.33 22.96 -12.53
C LYS A 165 8.51 23.26 -11.05
N GLY A 166 7.48 22.96 -10.25
CA GLY A 166 7.46 23.25 -8.82
C GLY A 166 7.91 22.10 -7.92
N ALA A 167 8.18 20.92 -8.47
CA ALA A 167 8.58 19.73 -7.73
C ALA A 167 10.03 19.33 -8.02
N SER A 168 10.66 18.65 -7.08
CA SER A 168 11.98 18.00 -7.21
C SER A 168 12.02 16.79 -6.27
N GLY A 169 12.89 15.80 -6.55
CA GLY A 169 12.98 14.60 -5.70
C GLY A 169 13.31 14.94 -4.25
N PHE A 170 14.14 15.97 -4.05
CA PHE A 170 14.48 16.48 -2.72
C PHE A 170 13.27 17.14 -2.04
N LYS A 171 12.41 17.88 -2.74
CA LYS A 171 11.13 18.35 -2.16
C LYS A 171 10.21 17.20 -1.78
N SER A 172 10.04 16.25 -2.70
CA SER A 172 9.10 15.14 -2.56
C SER A 172 9.41 14.20 -1.39
N VAL A 173 10.68 14.12 -0.95
CA VAL A 173 11.10 13.25 0.14
C VAL A 173 11.56 14.02 1.37
N TYR A 174 12.42 15.05 1.20
CA TYR A 174 13.06 15.76 2.32
C TYR A 174 12.36 17.06 2.69
N ALA A 175 12.37 18.04 1.78
CA ALA A 175 12.10 19.43 2.15
C ALA A 175 10.64 19.70 2.49
N GLY A 176 9.73 18.96 1.87
CA GLY A 176 8.31 19.21 1.94
C GLY A 176 7.75 19.76 0.63
N GLU A 177 6.61 19.22 0.25
CA GLU A 177 5.80 19.65 -0.89
C GLU A 177 4.34 19.75 -0.44
N VAL A 178 3.67 20.83 -0.84
CA VAL A 178 2.27 21.09 -0.55
C VAL A 178 1.52 21.38 -1.84
N THR A 179 0.34 20.79 -2.00
CA THR A 179 -0.60 21.09 -3.08
C THR A 179 -2.00 21.20 -2.52
N SER A 180 -2.74 22.27 -2.85
CA SER A 180 -4.14 22.44 -2.46
C SER A 180 -4.39 22.28 -0.96
N GLY A 181 -3.50 22.83 -0.12
CA GLY A 181 -3.61 22.75 1.34
C GLY A 181 -3.28 21.38 1.93
N LYS A 182 -2.71 20.46 1.16
CA LYS A 182 -2.28 19.14 1.64
C LYS A 182 -0.80 18.94 1.42
N VAL A 183 -0.12 18.32 2.39
CA VAL A 183 1.27 17.90 2.24
C VAL A 183 1.31 16.69 1.30
N THR A 184 1.97 16.80 0.15
CA THR A 184 2.05 15.77 -0.91
C THR A 184 3.38 15.02 -0.93
N GLY A 185 4.42 15.55 -0.27
CA GLY A 185 5.69 14.85 -0.04
C GLY A 185 6.41 15.49 1.15
N TYR A 186 6.80 14.70 2.15
CA TYR A 186 7.46 15.16 3.39
C TYR A 186 7.73 13.94 4.27
N ASN A 187 8.92 13.35 4.19
CA ASN A 187 9.19 12.05 4.79
C ASN A 187 10.58 11.97 5.47
N ASN A 188 11.16 13.12 5.87
CA ASN A 188 12.46 13.18 6.54
C ASN A 188 12.39 13.72 7.98
N TRP A 189 12.97 12.99 8.93
CA TRP A 189 12.88 13.31 10.35
C TRP A 189 13.68 14.55 10.77
N VAL A 190 14.78 14.87 10.09
CA VAL A 190 15.57 16.07 10.41
C VAL A 190 14.76 17.31 10.06
N GLN A 191 14.07 17.31 8.92
CA GLN A 191 13.16 18.39 8.54
C GLN A 191 11.96 18.47 9.50
N PHE A 192 11.38 17.32 9.87
CA PHE A 192 10.30 17.28 10.85
C PHE A 192 10.73 17.94 12.16
N TYR A 193 11.87 17.53 12.72
CA TYR A 193 12.43 18.06 13.94
C TYR A 193 12.69 19.57 13.86
N THR A 194 13.36 20.05 12.80
CA THR A 194 13.69 21.49 12.69
C THR A 194 12.45 22.35 12.56
N GLN A 195 11.42 21.86 11.87
CA GLN A 195 10.16 22.58 11.70
C GLN A 195 9.24 22.48 12.92
N GLU A 196 9.23 21.36 13.63
CA GLU A 196 8.52 21.23 14.91
C GLU A 196 9.12 22.17 15.96
N ALA A 197 10.46 22.24 16.05
CA ALA A 197 11.16 23.17 16.93
C ALA A 197 10.90 24.65 16.57
N ALA A 198 10.53 24.93 15.31
CA ALA A 198 10.12 26.26 14.83
C ALA A 198 8.60 26.49 14.89
N SER A 199 7.82 25.54 15.45
CA SER A 199 6.35 25.57 15.48
C SER A 199 5.69 25.68 14.09
N ILE A 200 6.39 25.21 13.06
CA ILE A 200 5.90 25.08 11.69
C ILE A 200 5.15 23.75 11.52
N VAL A 201 5.62 22.69 12.17
CA VAL A 201 4.93 21.40 12.25
C VAL A 201 4.20 21.30 13.58
N ASN A 202 2.93 20.85 13.55
CA ASN A 202 2.21 20.40 14.73
C ASN A 202 1.84 18.91 14.57
N TYR A 203 2.43 18.06 15.39
CA TYR A 203 2.18 16.62 15.41
C TYR A 203 0.85 16.31 16.09
N HIS A 204 -0.01 15.51 15.45
CA HIS A 204 -1.34 15.18 15.99
C HIS A 204 -1.44 13.73 16.50
N GLY A 205 -0.48 12.89 16.14
CA GLY A 205 -0.41 11.50 16.57
C GLY A 205 0.14 10.57 15.50
N TRP A 206 0.26 9.29 15.86
CA TRP A 206 0.79 8.25 14.98
C TRP A 206 -0.30 7.24 14.59
N PHE A 207 -0.15 6.57 13.45
CA PHE A 207 -1.01 5.45 13.03
C PHE A 207 -0.32 4.10 13.23
N ASN A 208 0.93 3.99 12.79
CA ASN A 208 1.78 2.84 13.01
C ASN A 208 3.24 3.31 13.25
N ARG A 209 4.05 2.45 13.87
CA ARG A 209 5.47 2.75 14.16
C ARG A 209 6.29 1.48 14.39
N GLN A 210 7.56 1.55 14.03
CA GLN A 210 8.60 0.72 14.63
C GLN A 210 9.40 1.63 15.57
N LYS A 211 9.42 1.29 16.85
CA LYS A 211 9.98 2.17 17.89
C LYS A 211 11.43 2.54 17.54
N ASP A 212 11.72 3.84 17.56
CA ASP A 212 13.01 4.44 17.27
C ASP A 212 13.55 4.17 15.83
N VAL A 213 12.71 3.63 14.93
CA VAL A 213 13.09 3.27 13.56
C VAL A 213 12.27 4.02 12.51
N GLN A 214 10.94 3.99 12.59
CA GLN A 214 10.07 4.69 11.63
C GLN A 214 8.68 4.92 12.22
N VAL A 215 7.96 5.92 11.71
CA VAL A 215 6.61 6.28 12.17
C VAL A 215 5.76 6.77 11.01
N ALA A 216 4.49 6.34 10.98
CA ALA A 216 3.42 6.95 10.21
C ALA A 216 2.73 7.99 11.08
N ALA A 217 2.85 9.27 10.73
CA ALA A 217 2.37 10.39 11.53
C ALA A 217 1.30 11.21 10.81
N GLN A 218 0.34 11.71 11.59
CA GLN A 218 -0.55 12.81 11.23
C GLN A 218 0.02 14.11 11.78
N PHE A 219 0.05 15.16 10.98
CA PHE A 219 0.49 16.48 11.42
C PHE A 219 -0.02 17.58 10.50
N SER A 220 0.00 18.82 10.98
CA SER A 220 -0.13 19.99 10.11
C SER A 220 1.23 20.62 9.82
N LEU A 221 1.46 21.01 8.57
CA LEU A 221 2.59 21.83 8.13
C LEU A 221 2.09 23.26 7.86
N ASN A 222 2.30 24.17 8.82
CA ASN A 222 1.55 25.42 8.92
C ASN A 222 0.03 25.14 8.86
N THR A 223 -0.63 25.56 7.78
CA THR A 223 -2.05 25.32 7.53
C THR A 223 -2.31 24.11 6.63
N ALA A 224 -1.26 23.45 6.12
CA ALA A 224 -1.41 22.31 5.23
C ALA A 224 -1.56 21.01 6.01
N GLU A 225 -2.44 20.13 5.55
CA GLU A 225 -2.77 18.87 6.23
C GLU A 225 -1.88 17.73 5.73
N ALA A 226 -1.21 17.03 6.65
CA ALA A 226 -0.56 15.74 6.38
C ALA A 226 -1.36 14.65 7.08
N LEU A 227 -2.31 14.03 6.35
CA LEU A 227 -3.18 13.00 6.92
C LEU A 227 -2.38 11.79 7.40
N GLU A 228 -1.45 11.30 6.58
CA GLU A 228 -0.53 10.22 6.94
C GLU A 228 0.76 10.37 6.10
N ARG A 229 1.88 10.59 6.77
CA ARG A 229 3.22 10.61 6.18
C ARG A 229 4.16 9.77 7.02
N ASN A 230 5.03 9.03 6.35
CA ASN A 230 5.91 8.08 7.02
C ASN A 230 7.34 8.60 6.93
N PHE A 231 8.11 8.48 8.01
CA PHE A 231 9.53 8.83 7.98
C PHE A 231 10.36 7.92 8.88
N LEU A 232 11.61 7.70 8.49
CA LEU A 232 12.60 6.99 9.30
C LEU A 232 13.06 7.90 10.43
N ILE A 233 13.43 7.34 11.58
CA ILE A 233 13.91 8.06 12.76
C ILE A 233 15.38 7.71 12.97
N GLY A 234 16.22 8.73 13.13
CA GLY A 234 17.62 8.56 13.52
C GLY A 234 18.57 8.11 12.40
N THR A 235 18.09 7.85 11.20
CA THR A 235 18.94 7.60 10.02
C THR A 235 19.79 8.81 9.64
N SER A 236 20.93 8.58 9.00
CA SER A 236 21.74 9.68 8.46
C SER A 236 21.21 10.20 7.12
N PRO A 237 21.48 11.48 6.77
CA PRO A 237 21.11 12.05 5.48
C PRO A 237 21.71 11.28 4.30
N GLU A 238 22.95 10.83 4.41
CA GLU A 238 23.63 10.07 3.35
C GLU A 238 23.01 8.70 3.14
N PHE A 239 22.58 8.01 4.21
CA PHE A 239 21.93 6.70 4.10
C PHE A 239 20.60 6.82 3.37
N GLU A 240 19.69 7.69 3.83
CA GLU A 240 18.41 7.90 3.16
C GLU A 240 18.61 8.32 1.70
N PHE A 241 19.54 9.25 1.43
CA PHE A 241 19.84 9.72 0.08
C PHE A 241 20.22 8.57 -0.86
N VAL A 242 21.15 7.70 -0.45
CA VAL A 242 21.57 6.58 -1.32
C VAL A 242 20.56 5.44 -1.35
N ALA A 243 19.83 5.19 -0.27
CA ALA A 243 18.86 4.12 -0.19
C ALA A 243 17.68 4.37 -1.13
N TYR A 244 17.10 5.58 -1.09
CA TYR A 244 16.09 6.00 -2.05
C TYR A 244 16.62 6.04 -3.48
N SER A 245 17.89 6.44 -3.69
CA SER A 245 18.51 6.44 -5.03
C SER A 245 18.62 5.04 -5.63
N ILE A 246 19.14 4.07 -4.85
CA ILE A 246 19.21 2.66 -5.24
C ILE A 246 17.81 2.14 -5.56
N CYS A 247 16.84 2.45 -4.70
CA CYS A 247 15.49 1.97 -4.90
C CYS A 247 14.82 2.51 -6.18
N ALA A 248 14.98 3.80 -6.44
CA ALA A 248 14.48 4.46 -7.66
C ALA A 248 15.10 3.88 -8.94
N LEU A 249 16.43 3.72 -8.94
CA LEU A 249 17.17 3.42 -10.17
C LEU A 249 17.13 1.92 -10.51
N VAL A 250 17.24 1.05 -9.52
CA VAL A 250 17.39 -0.41 -9.73
C VAL A 250 16.45 -1.27 -8.90
N GLY A 251 15.72 -0.70 -7.94
CA GLY A 251 14.85 -1.42 -7.01
C GLY A 251 13.44 -1.74 -7.51
N GLY A 252 13.02 -1.17 -8.65
CA GLY A 252 11.68 -1.44 -9.21
C GLY A 252 10.54 -0.80 -8.40
N GLY A 253 10.83 0.26 -7.65
CA GLY A 253 9.83 1.09 -6.96
C GLY A 253 9.48 0.65 -5.54
N SER A 254 9.94 -0.52 -5.08
CA SER A 254 9.79 -0.93 -3.67
C SER A 254 10.97 -1.79 -3.22
N CYS A 255 11.62 -1.43 -2.11
CA CYS A 255 12.87 -2.04 -1.66
C CYS A 255 12.89 -2.31 -0.17
N SER A 256 13.00 -3.58 0.20
CA SER A 256 13.05 -4.03 1.59
C SER A 256 14.48 -4.15 2.11
N PHE A 257 14.72 -3.78 3.36
CA PHE A 257 16.01 -3.91 4.03
C PHE A 257 15.83 -3.95 5.55
N THR A 258 16.84 -4.38 6.28
CA THR A 258 16.79 -4.39 7.75
C THR A 258 17.50 -3.16 8.32
N LEU A 259 16.84 -2.44 9.23
CA LEU A 259 17.33 -1.27 9.95
C LEU A 259 17.06 -1.44 11.44
N GLY A 260 18.10 -1.40 12.27
CA GLY A 260 17.92 -1.54 13.73
C GLY A 260 17.28 -2.88 14.15
N GLY A 261 17.43 -3.92 13.32
CA GLY A 261 16.76 -5.22 13.52
C GLY A 261 15.30 -5.27 13.04
N TYR A 262 14.77 -4.17 12.52
CA TYR A 262 13.44 -4.12 11.94
C TYR A 262 13.52 -4.17 10.42
N ASP A 263 12.63 -4.90 9.78
CA ASP A 263 12.47 -4.77 8.34
C ASP A 263 11.73 -3.47 8.03
N VAL A 264 12.26 -2.76 7.04
CA VAL A 264 11.78 -1.49 6.52
C VAL A 264 11.68 -1.63 5.01
N VAL A 265 10.64 -1.05 4.42
CA VAL A 265 10.46 -0.98 2.97
C VAL A 265 10.52 0.48 2.55
N LEU A 266 11.30 0.81 1.53
CA LEU A 266 11.22 2.09 0.83
C LEU A 266 10.32 1.93 -0.37
N ASN A 267 9.25 2.71 -0.45
CA ASN A 267 8.40 2.82 -1.63
C ASN A 267 8.75 4.10 -2.38
N VAL A 268 9.14 3.96 -3.64
CA VAL A 268 9.66 5.06 -4.45
C VAL A 268 8.96 5.08 -5.80
N GLU A 269 8.25 6.17 -6.05
CA GLU A 269 7.71 6.44 -7.37
C GLU A 269 8.69 7.30 -8.14
N THR A 270 8.81 6.98 -9.43
CA THR A 270 9.67 7.71 -10.34
C THR A 270 8.92 8.14 -11.58
N LEU A 271 9.32 9.27 -12.15
CA LEU A 271 8.90 9.67 -13.48
C LEU A 271 10.12 9.88 -14.40
N THR A 272 9.86 9.89 -15.69
CA THR A 272 10.85 10.22 -16.71
C THR A 272 10.60 11.65 -17.20
N ASP A 273 11.60 12.52 -17.06
CA ASP A 273 11.58 13.88 -17.61
C ASP A 273 12.78 14.05 -18.55
N GLY A 274 12.49 14.14 -19.85
CA GLY A 274 13.49 14.03 -20.90
C GLY A 274 14.22 12.70 -20.83
N ASN A 275 15.52 12.76 -20.56
CA ASN A 275 16.41 11.61 -20.48
C ASN A 275 16.68 11.12 -19.05
N PHE A 276 16.14 11.79 -18.03
CA PHE A 276 16.48 11.47 -16.65
C PHE A 276 15.28 10.91 -15.90
N THR A 277 15.55 9.90 -15.08
CA THR A 277 14.64 9.41 -14.05
C THR A 277 14.68 10.39 -12.88
N LYS A 278 13.51 10.77 -12.36
CA LYS A 278 13.34 11.66 -11.21
C LYS A 278 12.49 10.98 -10.14
N ILE A 279 12.81 11.18 -8.87
CA ILE A 279 11.94 10.72 -7.77
C ILE A 279 10.74 11.66 -7.72
N SER A 280 9.54 11.11 -7.92
CA SER A 280 8.28 11.87 -7.80
C SER A 280 7.68 11.77 -6.41
N TYR A 281 7.92 10.66 -5.72
CA TYR A 281 7.50 10.40 -4.35
C TYR A 281 8.41 9.32 -3.72
N GLY A 282 8.66 9.41 -2.42
CA GLY A 282 9.48 8.40 -1.72
C GLY A 282 9.13 8.38 -0.24
N THR A 283 8.78 7.21 0.30
CA THR A 283 8.34 7.04 1.69
C THR A 283 8.84 5.71 2.25
N PRO A 284 9.20 5.62 3.54
CA PRO A 284 9.38 4.33 4.19
C PRO A 284 8.02 3.74 4.59
N SER A 285 8.02 2.45 4.90
CA SER A 285 6.93 1.73 5.58
C SER A 285 7.52 0.56 6.37
N ILE A 286 6.72 -0.02 7.26
CA ILE A 286 7.06 -1.24 8.00
C ILE A 286 7.28 -2.40 7.00
N GLY A 287 8.39 -3.12 7.16
CA GLY A 287 8.72 -4.33 6.41
C GLY A 287 8.42 -5.63 7.18
N SER A 288 8.57 -6.74 6.48
CA SER A 288 8.00 -8.06 6.79
C SER A 288 8.72 -8.91 7.86
N GLY A 289 9.67 -8.38 8.64
CA GLY A 289 10.53 -9.18 9.51
C GLY A 289 10.95 -8.48 10.80
N GLY A 290 10.75 -9.20 11.91
CA GLY A 290 11.13 -8.79 13.25
C GLY A 290 12.44 -9.44 13.70
N GLY A 291 13.47 -8.62 13.93
CA GLY A 291 14.67 -8.97 14.66
C GLY A 291 14.50 -8.71 16.15
N SER A 292 14.51 -9.80 16.91
CA SER A 292 14.62 -9.84 18.37
C SER A 292 16.01 -9.40 18.85
N GLY A 293 16.07 -8.47 19.80
CA GLY A 293 17.23 -8.20 20.67
C GLY A 293 16.79 -8.22 22.14
N GLY A 294 17.17 -9.27 22.88
CA GLY A 294 16.89 -9.45 24.32
C GLY A 294 17.66 -8.47 25.22
N GLN A 295 17.47 -8.40 26.53
CA GLN A 295 16.72 -9.21 27.48
C GLN A 295 16.70 -8.41 28.80
N THR A 296 15.58 -8.35 29.53
CA THR A 296 15.52 -8.74 30.95
C THR A 296 14.07 -8.69 31.46
N SER A 297 13.66 -9.83 32.01
CA SER A 297 12.36 -10.17 32.59
C SER A 297 12.10 -9.40 33.89
N THR A 298 10.87 -8.89 34.05
CA THR A 298 10.01 -9.29 35.19
C THR A 298 8.53 -9.09 34.87
N THR A 299 7.82 -10.21 34.67
CA THR A 299 6.41 -10.51 35.06
C THR A 299 5.35 -9.38 35.03
N LYS A 300 4.41 -9.40 34.06
CA LYS A 300 3.09 -10.08 34.13
C LYS A 300 2.16 -9.70 32.96
N LYS A 301 1.47 -10.73 32.46
CA LYS A 301 0.17 -10.83 31.76
C LYS A 301 0.04 -10.45 30.27
N GLN A 302 -0.33 -11.51 29.53
CA GLN A 302 -0.69 -11.67 28.12
C GLN A 302 -1.71 -10.68 27.56
N GLY A 303 -1.52 -10.32 26.27
CA GLY A 303 -2.57 -9.87 25.37
C GLY A 303 -2.03 -9.37 24.02
N GLY A 304 -2.34 -10.08 22.93
CA GLY A 304 -2.38 -9.58 21.54
C GLY A 304 -1.06 -9.57 20.75
N GLY A 305 -0.75 -10.65 20.05
CA GLY A 305 0.28 -10.67 19.01
C GLY A 305 -0.29 -10.13 17.69
N THR A 306 0.43 -9.23 17.03
CA THR A 306 0.12 -8.71 15.70
C THR A 306 1.26 -9.11 14.76
N GLY A 307 1.03 -10.11 13.92
CA GLY A 307 1.87 -10.41 12.76
C GLY A 307 1.59 -9.43 11.62
N GLY A 308 2.63 -9.15 10.84
CA GLY A 308 2.66 -8.04 9.90
C GLY A 308 2.18 -8.38 8.49
N ASP A 309 2.14 -7.36 7.62
CA ASP A 309 1.73 -7.46 6.20
C ASP A 309 2.59 -8.43 5.38
N GLY A 310 3.82 -8.73 5.82
CA GLY A 310 4.65 -9.79 5.26
C GLY A 310 4.10 -11.19 5.49
N ASP A 311 3.54 -11.43 6.67
CA ASP A 311 2.87 -12.69 6.98
C ASP A 311 1.58 -12.81 6.14
N LEU A 312 0.90 -11.67 5.87
CA LEU A 312 -0.27 -11.63 4.99
C LEU A 312 0.14 -11.95 3.54
N GLN A 313 1.16 -11.30 2.97
CA GLN A 313 1.64 -11.62 1.62
C GLN A 313 2.08 -13.09 1.51
N ALA A 314 2.85 -13.58 2.48
CA ALA A 314 3.28 -14.98 2.49
C ALA A 314 2.10 -15.95 2.63
N LEU A 315 1.06 -15.59 3.39
CA LEU A 315 -0.20 -16.33 3.42
C LEU A 315 -0.84 -16.35 2.03
N ILE A 316 -0.99 -15.19 1.38
CA ILE A 316 -1.63 -15.07 0.07
C ILE A 316 -0.89 -15.89 -0.99
N ASP A 317 0.45 -15.84 -1.01
CA ASP A 317 1.27 -16.62 -1.94
C ASP A 317 1.07 -18.13 -1.72
N LYS A 318 1.05 -18.58 -0.45
CA LYS A 318 0.78 -19.99 -0.10
C LYS A 318 -0.63 -20.40 -0.48
N MET A 319 -1.62 -19.55 -0.22
CA MET A 319 -3.01 -19.78 -0.59
C MET A 319 -3.16 -19.88 -2.12
N ALA A 320 -2.54 -18.98 -2.87
CA ALA A 320 -2.60 -18.97 -4.34
C ALA A 320 -1.92 -20.21 -4.95
N ALA A 321 -0.87 -20.72 -4.30
CA ALA A 321 -0.22 -21.98 -4.66
C ALA A 321 -1.06 -23.22 -4.28
N ALA A 322 -1.76 -23.17 -3.15
CA ALA A 322 -2.62 -24.24 -2.65
C ALA A 322 -4.02 -24.26 -3.28
N ASP A 323 -4.41 -23.21 -3.99
CA ASP A 323 -5.71 -23.11 -4.65
C ASP A 323 -5.78 -23.97 -5.91
N VAL A 324 -6.01 -25.27 -5.70
CA VAL A 324 -6.17 -26.28 -6.76
C VAL A 324 -7.49 -26.12 -7.53
N ASP A 325 -8.43 -25.37 -6.97
CA ASP A 325 -9.75 -25.15 -7.55
C ASP A 325 -9.82 -23.89 -8.42
N LYS A 326 -8.76 -23.05 -8.49
CA LYS A 326 -8.75 -21.87 -9.36
C LYS A 326 -8.92 -22.20 -10.85
N ALA A 327 -9.40 -21.22 -11.61
CA ALA A 327 -9.47 -21.34 -13.05
C ALA A 327 -8.05 -21.26 -13.65
N GLY A 328 -7.79 -22.07 -14.68
CA GLY A 328 -6.56 -22.00 -15.45
C GLY A 328 -6.53 -20.81 -16.42
N PRO A 329 -5.36 -20.51 -17.03
CA PRO A 329 -5.18 -19.33 -17.89
C PRO A 329 -6.10 -19.23 -19.12
N SER A 330 -6.72 -20.34 -19.54
CA SER A 330 -7.65 -20.40 -20.67
C SER A 330 -9.08 -20.74 -20.27
N ASP A 331 -9.34 -20.93 -18.98
CA ASP A 331 -10.65 -21.33 -18.49
C ASP A 331 -11.61 -20.15 -18.36
N VAL A 332 -11.10 -18.91 -18.37
CA VAL A 332 -11.88 -17.68 -18.40
C VAL A 332 -11.31 -16.76 -19.47
N VAL A 333 -12.17 -16.24 -20.34
CA VAL A 333 -11.80 -15.21 -21.33
C VAL A 333 -12.77 -14.05 -21.17
N LEU A 334 -12.20 -12.88 -20.91
CA LEU A 334 -12.95 -11.64 -20.72
C LEU A 334 -12.99 -10.80 -21.99
N ASP A 335 -14.00 -9.94 -22.08
CA ASP A 335 -14.04 -8.79 -22.97
C ASP A 335 -14.36 -7.57 -22.12
N TRP A 336 -13.32 -6.80 -21.77
CA TRP A 336 -13.47 -5.61 -20.93
C TRP A 336 -14.31 -4.52 -21.62
N GLY A 337 -14.49 -4.56 -22.94
CA GLY A 337 -15.29 -3.58 -23.66
C GLY A 337 -14.73 -2.16 -23.56
N SER A 338 -15.62 -1.19 -23.37
CA SER A 338 -15.27 0.23 -23.33
C SER A 338 -15.13 0.74 -21.90
N LYS A 339 -14.28 1.77 -21.70
CA LYS A 339 -14.25 2.49 -20.43
C LYS A 339 -15.55 3.27 -20.22
N VAL A 340 -16.19 3.09 -19.07
CA VAL A 340 -17.45 3.74 -18.71
C VAL A 340 -17.27 5.25 -18.50
N SER A 341 -18.28 6.01 -18.90
CA SER A 341 -18.38 7.45 -18.65
C SER A 341 -19.81 7.78 -18.23
N GLY A 342 -20.01 8.12 -16.95
CA GLY A 342 -21.34 8.34 -16.38
C GLY A 342 -22.06 7.02 -16.06
N THR A 343 -23.36 6.95 -16.33
CA THR A 343 -24.21 5.77 -16.05
C THR A 343 -24.78 5.12 -17.31
N GLY A 344 -24.27 5.51 -18.48
CA GLY A 344 -24.72 4.96 -19.76
C GLY A 344 -24.04 3.62 -20.04
N ASP A 345 -24.79 2.72 -20.66
CA ASP A 345 -24.22 1.52 -21.26
C ASP A 345 -23.35 1.91 -22.47
N VAL A 346 -22.06 1.59 -22.40
CA VAL A 346 -21.07 1.89 -23.43
C VAL A 346 -20.41 0.63 -24.01
N SER A 347 -20.88 -0.56 -23.63
CA SER A 347 -20.33 -1.84 -24.04
C SER A 347 -21.38 -2.65 -24.79
N ASN A 348 -21.02 -3.17 -25.96
CA ASN A 348 -21.97 -3.88 -26.82
C ASN A 348 -22.05 -5.39 -26.53
N GLY A 349 -21.36 -5.88 -25.50
CA GLY A 349 -21.21 -7.31 -25.22
C GLY A 349 -20.93 -7.60 -23.74
N PRO A 350 -21.06 -8.88 -23.35
CA PRO A 350 -20.85 -9.32 -21.96
C PRO A 350 -19.38 -9.23 -21.56
N LEU A 351 -19.13 -9.10 -20.25
CA LEU A 351 -17.79 -9.16 -19.69
C LEU A 351 -17.18 -10.56 -19.88
N PHE A 352 -17.94 -11.62 -19.59
CA PHE A 352 -17.48 -12.99 -19.75
C PHE A 352 -17.78 -13.52 -21.14
N LYS A 353 -16.78 -13.43 -22.02
CA LYS A 353 -16.87 -14.00 -23.38
C LYS A 353 -16.89 -15.52 -23.38
N TYR A 354 -16.13 -16.14 -22.47
CA TYR A 354 -16.08 -17.59 -22.34
C TYR A 354 -15.68 -17.99 -20.91
N VAL A 355 -16.31 -19.06 -20.41
CA VAL A 355 -15.90 -19.78 -19.20
C VAL A 355 -15.93 -21.28 -19.49
N ASN A 356 -14.87 -21.99 -19.12
CA ASN A 356 -14.82 -23.44 -19.17
C ASN A 356 -15.64 -24.03 -18.02
N GLU A 357 -16.91 -24.32 -18.28
CA GLU A 357 -17.84 -24.81 -17.25
C GLU A 357 -17.52 -26.21 -16.73
N SER A 358 -16.53 -26.92 -17.28
CA SER A 358 -16.01 -28.14 -16.64
C SER A 358 -15.42 -27.84 -15.25
N LEU A 359 -14.98 -26.60 -14.99
CA LEU A 359 -14.61 -26.12 -13.65
C LEU A 359 -15.73 -26.34 -12.63
N PHE A 360 -16.98 -26.17 -13.05
CA PHE A 360 -18.16 -26.25 -12.17
C PHE A 360 -18.49 -27.67 -11.73
N THR A 361 -17.79 -28.68 -12.27
CA THR A 361 -17.87 -30.06 -11.78
C THR A 361 -17.05 -30.28 -10.50
N ARG A 362 -16.11 -29.38 -10.19
CA ARG A 362 -15.35 -29.45 -8.93
C ARG A 362 -16.27 -29.16 -7.75
N PRO A 363 -16.13 -29.87 -6.62
CA PRO A 363 -17.08 -29.79 -5.50
C PRO A 363 -17.36 -28.35 -5.01
N VAL A 364 -16.33 -27.50 -4.90
CA VAL A 364 -16.46 -26.14 -4.37
C VAL A 364 -17.31 -25.21 -5.24
N TYR A 365 -17.36 -25.45 -6.56
CA TYR A 365 -18.24 -24.71 -7.47
C TYR A 365 -19.59 -25.38 -7.60
N ALA A 366 -19.63 -26.71 -7.72
CA ALA A 366 -20.88 -27.46 -7.86
C ALA A 366 -21.84 -27.15 -6.70
N LYS A 367 -21.33 -27.15 -5.47
CA LYS A 367 -22.14 -26.85 -4.28
C LYS A 367 -22.52 -25.38 -4.17
N LEU A 368 -21.66 -24.47 -4.63
CA LEU A 368 -21.99 -23.04 -4.72
C LEU A 368 -23.17 -22.79 -5.67
N ILE A 369 -23.12 -23.45 -6.83
CA ILE A 369 -24.16 -23.34 -7.87
C ILE A 369 -25.47 -23.96 -7.39
N GLU A 370 -25.41 -25.08 -6.65
CA GLU A 370 -26.57 -25.66 -5.97
C GLU A 370 -27.24 -24.62 -5.05
N ILE A 371 -26.46 -23.95 -4.18
CA ILE A 371 -26.95 -22.88 -3.30
C ILE A 371 -27.62 -21.75 -4.08
N TYR A 372 -27.03 -21.33 -5.21
CA TYR A 372 -27.61 -20.29 -6.07
C TYR A 372 -28.93 -20.71 -6.73
N ASN A 373 -29.08 -22.00 -7.03
CA ASN A 373 -30.30 -22.54 -7.64
C ASN A 373 -31.42 -22.74 -6.62
N ASP A 374 -31.09 -23.07 -5.37
CA ASP A 374 -32.06 -23.37 -4.31
C ASP A 374 -32.69 -22.11 -3.67
N THR A 375 -32.42 -20.91 -4.22
CA THR A 375 -33.05 -19.64 -3.82
C THR A 375 -33.09 -19.40 -2.30
N LEU A 376 -32.00 -19.76 -1.61
CA LEU A 376 -31.87 -19.66 -0.15
C LEU A 376 -31.81 -18.23 0.40
N PHE A 377 -31.70 -17.23 -0.46
CA PHE A 377 -31.48 -15.83 -0.12
C PHE A 377 -32.35 -14.91 -0.97
N HIS A 378 -32.74 -13.76 -0.40
CA HIS A 378 -33.47 -12.73 -1.12
C HIS A 378 -32.58 -11.49 -1.31
N PRO A 379 -32.35 -11.02 -2.55
CA PRO A 379 -31.44 -9.89 -2.74
C PRO A 379 -31.94 -8.56 -2.13
N ALA A 380 -33.22 -8.44 -1.75
CA ALA A 380 -33.78 -7.21 -1.20
C ALA A 380 -33.51 -7.08 0.31
N VAL A 381 -32.55 -6.23 0.68
CA VAL A 381 -32.07 -6.12 2.09
C VAL A 381 -33.08 -5.55 3.09
N CYS A 382 -34.23 -5.07 2.61
CA CYS A 382 -35.33 -4.59 3.44
C CYS A 382 -36.40 -5.66 3.72
N THR A 383 -36.20 -6.89 3.25
CA THR A 383 -37.03 -8.06 3.55
C THR A 383 -36.30 -8.93 4.55
N ALA A 384 -36.97 -9.41 5.60
CA ALA A 384 -36.31 -10.26 6.59
C ALA A 384 -35.99 -11.63 6.00
N GLU A 385 -34.78 -12.11 6.30
CA GLU A 385 -34.32 -13.43 5.89
C GLU A 385 -35.06 -14.55 6.64
N PRO A 386 -35.35 -15.69 5.99
CA PRO A 386 -35.82 -16.89 6.68
C PRO A 386 -34.87 -17.30 7.81
N ALA A 387 -35.43 -17.83 8.90
CA ALA A 387 -34.63 -18.29 10.02
C ALA A 387 -33.52 -19.29 9.60
N MET A 388 -32.33 -19.17 10.20
CA MET A 388 -31.16 -20.00 9.91
C MET A 388 -31.32 -21.43 10.47
N ASN A 389 -32.20 -22.22 9.86
CA ASN A 389 -32.52 -23.60 10.25
C ASN A 389 -32.87 -24.47 9.02
N GLY A 390 -33.20 -25.74 9.26
CA GLY A 390 -33.68 -26.65 8.21
C GLY A 390 -32.70 -26.83 7.05
N LEU A 391 -33.25 -26.89 5.83
CA LEU A 391 -32.48 -27.05 4.59
C LEU A 391 -31.47 -25.92 4.37
N ARG A 392 -31.88 -24.67 4.63
CA ARG A 392 -31.01 -23.48 4.50
C ARG A 392 -29.74 -23.65 5.32
N LYS A 393 -29.89 -23.94 6.63
CA LYS A 393 -28.72 -24.15 7.49
C LYS A 393 -27.91 -25.36 7.04
N ALA A 394 -28.54 -26.47 6.70
CA ALA A 394 -27.82 -27.68 6.28
C ALA A 394 -26.95 -27.44 5.04
N GLN A 395 -27.46 -26.78 4.00
CA GLN A 395 -26.70 -26.51 2.78
C GLN A 395 -25.56 -25.51 2.99
N LEU A 396 -25.78 -24.46 3.79
CA LEU A 396 -24.74 -23.48 4.11
C LEU A 396 -23.66 -24.07 5.02
N ASP A 397 -24.05 -24.89 5.99
CA ASP A 397 -23.14 -25.61 6.89
C ASP A 397 -22.29 -26.63 6.12
N ASP A 398 -22.90 -27.43 5.24
CA ASP A 398 -22.20 -28.38 4.36
C ASP A 398 -21.23 -27.66 3.43
N TYR A 399 -21.64 -26.53 2.86
CA TYR A 399 -20.79 -25.76 1.97
C TYR A 399 -19.62 -25.09 2.70
N LEU A 400 -19.88 -24.48 3.86
CA LEU A 400 -18.81 -23.91 4.67
C LEU A 400 -17.83 -25.00 5.14
N LYS A 401 -18.31 -26.20 5.51
CA LYS A 401 -17.42 -27.35 5.81
C LYS A 401 -16.55 -27.71 4.62
N LEU A 402 -17.12 -27.74 3.43
CA LEU A 402 -16.37 -27.99 2.21
C LEU A 402 -15.26 -26.94 2.01
N LEU A 403 -15.59 -25.66 2.09
CA LEU A 403 -14.61 -24.57 1.93
C LEU A 403 -13.53 -24.59 3.02
N THR A 404 -13.94 -24.78 4.29
CA THR A 404 -13.02 -24.78 5.44
C THR A 404 -12.13 -26.02 5.51
N SER A 405 -12.50 -27.11 4.83
CA SER A 405 -11.66 -28.30 4.69
C SER A 405 -10.50 -28.16 3.68
N THR A 406 -10.53 -27.12 2.84
CA THR A 406 -9.49 -26.87 1.83
C THR A 406 -8.17 -26.44 2.49
N ASP A 407 -7.05 -26.73 1.84
CA ASP A 407 -5.74 -26.30 2.35
C ASP A 407 -5.60 -24.77 2.34
N VAL A 408 -6.28 -24.10 1.40
CA VAL A 408 -6.38 -22.63 1.33
C VAL A 408 -6.96 -22.06 2.64
N PHE A 409 -8.09 -22.60 3.10
CA PHE A 409 -8.70 -22.11 4.35
C PHE A 409 -7.90 -22.50 5.59
N LYS A 410 -7.30 -23.70 5.63
CA LYS A 410 -6.42 -24.10 6.74
C LYS A 410 -5.23 -23.16 6.90
N LEU A 411 -4.64 -22.71 5.79
CA LEU A 411 -3.57 -21.72 5.82
C LEU A 411 -4.05 -20.39 6.42
N ALA A 412 -5.23 -19.91 6.03
CA ALA A 412 -5.84 -18.71 6.59
C ALA A 412 -6.14 -18.87 8.09
N HIS A 413 -6.67 -20.01 8.52
CA HIS A 413 -6.91 -20.30 9.94
C HIS A 413 -5.61 -20.30 10.75
N GLN A 414 -4.57 -21.00 10.28
CA GLN A 414 -3.25 -21.01 10.91
C GLN A 414 -2.68 -19.60 11.06
N TYR A 415 -2.81 -18.79 10.01
CA TYR A 415 -2.42 -17.39 10.05
C TYR A 415 -3.22 -16.64 11.12
N LEU A 416 -4.54 -16.72 11.12
CA LEU A 416 -5.40 -16.00 12.07
C LEU A 416 -5.17 -16.40 13.53
N VAL A 417 -4.80 -17.67 13.78
CA VAL A 417 -4.38 -18.16 15.10
C VAL A 417 -3.06 -17.50 15.50
N ALA A 418 -2.09 -17.44 14.57
CA ALA A 418 -0.81 -16.79 14.81
C ALA A 418 -0.98 -15.26 15.05
N GLN A 419 -1.95 -14.64 14.38
CA GLN A 419 -2.38 -13.26 14.60
C GLN A 419 -3.16 -13.07 15.92
N GLY A 420 -3.45 -14.13 16.68
CA GLY A 420 -4.20 -14.04 17.93
C GLY A 420 -5.66 -13.59 17.79
N VAL A 421 -6.23 -13.61 16.58
CA VAL A 421 -7.62 -13.19 16.28
C VAL A 421 -8.57 -14.37 16.02
N ALA A 422 -8.04 -15.60 15.98
CA ALA A 422 -8.79 -16.85 15.88
C ALA A 422 -8.45 -17.84 17.01
N ASP A 423 -9.41 -18.70 17.33
CA ASP A 423 -9.21 -19.84 18.22
C ASP A 423 -8.39 -20.91 17.49
N ALA A 424 -7.45 -21.54 18.19
CA ALA A 424 -6.67 -22.66 17.65
C ALA A 424 -7.53 -23.93 17.48
N ASP A 425 -8.61 -24.07 18.26
CA ASP A 425 -9.60 -25.12 18.08
C ASP A 425 -10.45 -24.86 16.83
N GLU A 426 -10.37 -25.79 15.86
CA GLU A 426 -11.05 -25.67 14.58
C GLU A 426 -12.58 -25.60 14.72
N ALA A 427 -13.18 -26.29 15.69
CA ALA A 427 -14.63 -26.30 15.87
C ALA A 427 -15.15 -24.97 16.43
N ASN A 428 -14.41 -24.38 17.36
CA ASN A 428 -14.69 -23.03 17.87
C ASN A 428 -14.52 -21.98 16.78
N PHE A 429 -13.43 -22.05 16.01
CA PHE A 429 -13.19 -21.11 14.93
C PHE A 429 -14.22 -21.27 13.80
N TYR A 430 -14.57 -22.50 13.43
CA TYR A 430 -15.65 -22.78 12.47
C TYR A 430 -16.97 -22.11 12.89
N SER A 431 -17.35 -22.25 14.17
CA SER A 431 -18.57 -21.60 14.69
C SER A 431 -18.51 -20.07 14.57
N LYS A 432 -17.34 -19.47 14.82
CA LYS A 432 -17.12 -18.03 14.62
C LYS A 432 -17.23 -17.64 13.15
N VAL A 433 -16.66 -18.42 12.24
CA VAL A 433 -16.70 -18.18 10.78
C VAL A 433 -18.13 -18.33 10.26
N PHE A 434 -18.87 -19.35 10.71
CA PHE A 434 -20.28 -19.52 10.36
C PHE A 434 -21.10 -18.28 10.75
N ASN A 435 -20.96 -17.81 11.99
CA ASN A 435 -21.66 -16.61 12.45
C ASN A 435 -21.20 -15.36 11.70
N LEU A 436 -19.88 -15.23 11.44
CA LEU A 436 -19.31 -14.10 10.72
C LEU A 436 -19.95 -13.93 9.34
N TRP A 437 -20.14 -15.02 8.61
CA TRP A 437 -20.64 -14.99 7.24
C TRP A 437 -22.17 -15.06 7.14
N TYR A 438 -22.82 -15.84 8.01
CA TYR A 438 -24.25 -16.15 7.88
C TYR A 438 -25.15 -15.51 8.93
N GLY A 439 -24.59 -14.88 9.97
CA GLY A 439 -25.40 -14.11 10.91
C GLY A 439 -26.05 -12.91 10.20
N THR A 440 -27.29 -12.61 10.59
CA THR A 440 -28.12 -11.64 9.89
C THR A 440 -28.17 -10.31 10.64
N TYR A 441 -28.22 -9.23 9.87
CA TYR A 441 -28.30 -7.87 10.37
C TYR A 441 -29.19 -7.00 9.47
N SER A 442 -29.51 -5.80 9.94
CA SER A 442 -30.41 -4.90 9.22
C SER A 442 -29.67 -3.80 8.47
N ARG A 443 -30.00 -3.63 7.18
CA ARG A 443 -29.60 -2.46 6.38
C ARG A 443 -30.72 -1.44 6.17
N CYS A 444 -31.96 -1.75 6.59
CA CYS A 444 -33.17 -0.94 6.34
C CYS A 444 -33.99 -0.58 7.59
N LYS A 445 -33.37 -0.50 8.77
CA LYS A 445 -34.03 -0.20 10.05
C LYS A 445 -35.17 -1.20 10.38
N GLY A 446 -34.81 -2.44 10.70
CA GLY A 446 -35.69 -3.41 11.35
C GLY A 446 -35.62 -4.81 10.75
N ALA A 447 -35.75 -4.92 9.42
CA ALA A 447 -35.62 -6.21 8.74
C ALA A 447 -34.18 -6.72 8.80
N LEU A 448 -33.99 -7.94 9.30
CA LEU A 448 -32.71 -8.67 9.24
C LEU A 448 -32.60 -9.33 7.86
N GLY A 449 -32.29 -8.52 6.86
CA GLY A 449 -32.35 -8.88 5.44
C GLY A 449 -31.01 -9.02 4.76
N SER A 450 -29.91 -9.09 5.52
CA SER A 450 -28.55 -9.08 4.96
C SER A 450 -27.62 -9.88 5.87
N SER A 451 -26.59 -10.45 5.25
CA SER A 451 -25.49 -11.19 5.88
C SER A 451 -24.21 -10.96 5.08
N GLY A 452 -23.06 -11.33 5.63
CA GLY A 452 -21.79 -11.24 4.90
C GLY A 452 -21.79 -12.09 3.63
N TRP A 453 -22.43 -13.25 3.67
CA TRP A 453 -22.62 -14.12 2.52
C TRP A 453 -23.46 -13.48 1.42
N GLU A 454 -24.57 -12.83 1.78
CA GLU A 454 -25.43 -12.15 0.80
C GLU A 454 -24.72 -10.98 0.13
N HIS A 455 -24.04 -10.17 0.92
CA HIS A 455 -23.32 -9.01 0.41
C HIS A 455 -22.19 -9.39 -0.57
N VAL A 456 -21.50 -10.51 -0.34
CA VAL A 456 -20.33 -10.91 -1.14
C VAL A 456 -20.69 -11.92 -2.23
N TYR A 457 -21.30 -13.05 -1.89
CA TYR A 457 -21.49 -14.19 -2.80
C TYR A 457 -22.82 -14.15 -3.56
N SER A 458 -23.94 -14.08 -2.85
CA SER A 458 -25.27 -14.15 -3.50
C SER A 458 -25.64 -12.88 -4.27
N GLY A 459 -25.22 -11.74 -3.72
CA GLY A 459 -25.58 -10.40 -4.13
C GLY A 459 -26.85 -9.87 -3.46
N GLU A 460 -26.90 -8.56 -3.21
CA GLU A 460 -28.00 -7.85 -2.57
C GLU A 460 -28.15 -6.41 -3.11
N TRP A 461 -29.35 -5.86 -3.04
CA TRP A 461 -29.70 -4.50 -3.45
C TRP A 461 -30.49 -3.76 -2.38
N LYS A 462 -30.33 -2.44 -2.38
CA LYS A 462 -30.99 -1.52 -1.48
C LYS A 462 -31.49 -0.30 -2.25
N GLY A 463 -32.78 0.00 -2.11
CA GLY A 463 -33.39 1.06 -2.90
C GLY A 463 -33.38 0.68 -4.38
N GLU A 464 -32.65 1.45 -5.20
CA GLU A 464 -32.55 1.28 -6.65
C GLU A 464 -31.15 0.85 -7.11
N GLU A 465 -30.28 0.47 -6.17
CA GLU A 465 -28.87 0.15 -6.45
C GLU A 465 -28.47 -1.22 -5.88
N ILE A 466 -27.53 -1.87 -6.56
CA ILE A 466 -26.90 -3.11 -6.08
C ILE A 466 -25.89 -2.73 -5.00
N ASP A 467 -26.17 -3.12 -3.76
CA ASP A 467 -25.35 -2.78 -2.59
C ASP A 467 -24.09 -3.68 -2.58
N GLY A 468 -24.28 -5.00 -2.57
CA GLY A 468 -23.20 -5.98 -2.59
C GLY A 468 -23.36 -7.01 -3.70
N GLN A 469 -22.28 -7.32 -4.42
CA GLN A 469 -22.14 -8.51 -5.27
C GLN A 469 -20.68 -8.57 -5.73
N HIS A 470 -19.91 -9.53 -5.20
CA HIS A 470 -18.45 -9.55 -5.32
C HIS A 470 -17.90 -10.95 -5.61
N ASN A 471 -18.69 -11.79 -6.28
CA ASN A 471 -18.30 -13.14 -6.68
C ASN A 471 -18.45 -13.33 -8.19
N TRP A 472 -17.34 -13.63 -8.87
CA TRP A 472 -17.31 -13.74 -10.33
C TRP A 472 -18.18 -14.88 -10.87
N VAL A 473 -18.29 -15.99 -10.13
CA VAL A 473 -19.14 -17.13 -10.54
C VAL A 473 -20.61 -16.72 -10.53
N ARG A 474 -21.05 -16.02 -9.48
CA ARG A 474 -22.42 -15.49 -9.41
C ARG A 474 -22.69 -14.51 -10.54
N TYR A 475 -21.78 -13.57 -10.77
CA TYR A 475 -21.89 -12.61 -11.86
C TYR A 475 -22.00 -13.31 -13.21
N TYR A 476 -21.07 -14.24 -13.50
CA TYR A 476 -21.05 -14.99 -14.76
C TYR A 476 -22.36 -15.70 -15.04
N LEU A 477 -22.90 -16.41 -14.04
CA LEU A 477 -24.15 -17.17 -14.20
C LEU A 477 -25.34 -16.24 -14.50
N LEU A 478 -25.40 -15.09 -13.82
CA LEU A 478 -26.45 -14.08 -14.03
C LEU A 478 -26.30 -13.38 -15.39
N GLU A 479 -25.08 -13.05 -15.82
CA GLU A 479 -24.80 -12.48 -17.14
C GLU A 479 -25.17 -13.47 -18.25
N LYS A 480 -24.75 -14.73 -18.11
CA LYS A 480 -25.09 -15.81 -19.04
C LYS A 480 -26.60 -16.01 -19.19
N SER A 481 -27.36 -15.89 -18.10
CA SER A 481 -28.82 -16.02 -18.13
C SER A 481 -29.54 -14.72 -18.52
N GLY A 482 -28.82 -13.64 -18.84
CA GLY A 482 -29.40 -12.36 -19.26
C GLY A 482 -29.99 -11.51 -18.14
N HIS A 483 -29.65 -11.81 -16.88
CA HIS A 483 -30.05 -11.01 -15.73
C HIS A 483 -29.08 -9.85 -15.45
N ILE A 484 -27.84 -9.95 -15.93
CA ILE A 484 -26.85 -8.87 -15.86
C ILE A 484 -26.60 -8.28 -17.24
N ASN A 485 -26.55 -6.94 -17.29
CA ASN A 485 -26.09 -6.19 -18.46
C ASN A 485 -24.81 -5.41 -18.09
N TYR A 486 -23.68 -5.79 -18.68
CA TYR A 486 -22.39 -5.14 -18.47
C TYR A 486 -22.32 -3.81 -19.24
N HIS A 487 -21.99 -2.71 -18.56
CA HIS A 487 -21.93 -1.39 -19.19
C HIS A 487 -20.51 -1.00 -19.63
N GLY A 488 -19.48 -1.48 -18.96
CA GLY A 488 -18.09 -1.12 -19.22
C GLY A 488 -17.24 -1.02 -17.95
N TYR A 489 -15.92 -0.94 -18.14
CA TYR A 489 -14.95 -0.89 -17.05
C TYR A 489 -14.64 0.55 -16.64
N ASP A 490 -14.25 0.77 -15.40
CA ASP A 490 -13.58 2.01 -14.97
C ASP A 490 -12.06 1.80 -14.88
N SER A 491 -11.66 0.72 -14.21
CA SER A 491 -10.27 0.29 -14.06
C SER A 491 -10.19 -1.24 -14.05
N HIS A 492 -9.05 -1.80 -14.45
CA HIS A 492 -8.79 -3.23 -14.32
C HIS A 492 -7.28 -3.51 -14.34
N GLU A 493 -6.89 -4.61 -13.70
CA GLU A 493 -5.51 -5.09 -13.71
C GLU A 493 -5.46 -6.52 -14.26
N GLY A 494 -5.10 -6.61 -15.55
CA GLY A 494 -5.18 -7.84 -16.31
C GLY A 494 -6.59 -8.42 -16.30
N ASP A 495 -6.68 -9.74 -16.18
CA ASP A 495 -7.94 -10.50 -16.08
C ASP A 495 -8.16 -11.05 -14.65
N LEU A 496 -7.45 -10.51 -13.65
CA LEU A 496 -7.59 -10.92 -12.25
C LEU A 496 -8.63 -10.08 -11.50
N ILE A 497 -8.69 -8.77 -11.78
CA ILE A 497 -9.51 -7.84 -11.03
C ILE A 497 -9.85 -6.60 -11.87
N GLY A 498 -10.98 -5.98 -11.58
CA GLY A 498 -11.30 -4.64 -12.06
C GLY A 498 -12.53 -4.07 -11.38
N SER A 499 -12.73 -2.78 -11.61
CA SER A 499 -13.89 -2.00 -11.21
C SER A 499 -14.71 -1.67 -12.45
N PHE A 500 -16.00 -1.98 -12.45
CA PHE A 500 -16.88 -1.83 -13.61
C PHE A 500 -18.33 -1.53 -13.22
N GLN A 501 -19.11 -1.14 -14.23
CA GLN A 501 -20.52 -0.79 -14.12
C GLN A 501 -21.39 -1.83 -14.81
N TYR A 502 -22.54 -2.14 -14.22
CA TYR A 502 -23.53 -3.06 -14.79
C TYR A 502 -24.89 -2.87 -14.12
N THR A 503 -25.93 -3.38 -14.77
CA THR A 503 -27.22 -3.62 -14.11
C THR A 503 -27.41 -5.09 -13.82
N TRP A 504 -28.11 -5.39 -12.72
CA TRP A 504 -28.67 -6.70 -12.42
C TRP A 504 -30.17 -6.50 -12.27
N GLU A 505 -30.95 -7.12 -13.16
CA GLU A 505 -32.36 -6.77 -13.37
C GLU A 505 -32.50 -5.26 -13.66
N ASN A 506 -33.17 -4.54 -12.74
CA ASN A 506 -33.41 -3.11 -12.85
C ASN A 506 -32.53 -2.27 -11.91
N TYR A 507 -31.57 -2.90 -11.22
CA TYR A 507 -30.73 -2.24 -10.21
C TYR A 507 -29.36 -1.94 -10.80
N LEU A 508 -28.88 -0.70 -10.65
CA LEU A 508 -27.59 -0.27 -11.15
C LEU A 508 -26.50 -0.49 -10.09
N LYS A 509 -25.37 -1.08 -10.48
CA LYS A 509 -24.11 -0.95 -9.75
C LYS A 509 -23.20 0.02 -10.49
N LYS A 510 -23.01 1.21 -9.94
CA LYS A 510 -22.18 2.25 -10.57
C LYS A 510 -20.71 1.86 -10.63
N VAL A 511 -20.22 1.28 -9.54
CA VAL A 511 -18.87 0.75 -9.39
C VAL A 511 -18.96 -0.53 -8.56
N GLY A 512 -18.48 -1.62 -9.13
CA GLY A 512 -18.35 -2.92 -8.48
C GLY A 512 -17.17 -3.68 -9.04
N GLY A 513 -16.67 -4.64 -8.27
CA GLY A 513 -15.51 -5.43 -8.66
C GLY A 513 -15.42 -6.70 -7.84
N PHE A 514 -14.67 -7.66 -8.35
CA PHE A 514 -14.44 -8.94 -7.70
C PHE A 514 -13.13 -9.55 -8.21
N PHE A 515 -12.62 -10.54 -7.48
CA PHE A 515 -11.58 -11.41 -8.04
C PHE A 515 -12.17 -12.22 -9.17
N ILE A 516 -11.38 -12.40 -10.23
CA ILE A 516 -11.68 -13.23 -11.38
C ILE A 516 -10.68 -14.39 -11.40
N SER A 517 -11.16 -15.58 -11.76
CA SER A 517 -10.36 -16.81 -11.86
C SER A 517 -9.88 -17.42 -10.53
N THR A 518 -10.19 -16.82 -9.37
CA THR A 518 -9.98 -17.42 -8.04
C THR A 518 -11.06 -18.46 -7.71
N SER A 519 -10.77 -19.39 -6.79
CA SER A 519 -11.81 -20.31 -6.30
C SER A 519 -12.68 -19.68 -5.20
N PRO A 520 -13.90 -20.21 -4.98
CA PRO A 520 -14.75 -19.78 -3.86
C PRO A 520 -14.07 -19.94 -2.50
N ALA A 521 -13.18 -20.92 -2.33
CA ALA A 521 -12.44 -21.13 -1.09
C ALA A 521 -11.37 -20.04 -0.87
N PHE A 522 -10.71 -19.61 -1.94
CA PHE A 522 -9.74 -18.52 -1.89
C PHE A 522 -10.40 -17.20 -1.51
N ASP A 523 -11.50 -16.83 -2.18
CA ASP A 523 -12.27 -15.61 -1.88
C ASP A 523 -12.69 -15.57 -0.40
N LEU A 524 -13.29 -16.67 0.11
CA LEU A 524 -13.74 -16.78 1.50
C LEU A 524 -12.57 -16.60 2.46
N SER A 525 -11.44 -17.24 2.17
CA SER A 525 -10.25 -17.24 3.03
C SER A 525 -9.59 -15.86 3.10
N VAL A 526 -9.48 -15.17 1.95
CA VAL A 526 -8.97 -13.79 1.88
C VAL A 526 -9.89 -12.87 2.67
N PHE A 527 -11.18 -12.87 2.39
CA PHE A 527 -12.12 -11.95 3.03
C PHE A 527 -12.27 -12.21 4.54
N THR A 528 -12.24 -13.48 4.98
CA THR A 528 -12.21 -13.84 6.40
C THR A 528 -10.93 -13.34 7.06
N THR A 529 -9.80 -13.48 6.38
CA THR A 529 -8.51 -13.00 6.89
C THR A 529 -8.50 -11.49 7.03
N CYS A 530 -8.92 -10.79 5.98
CA CYS A 530 -8.95 -9.34 5.96
C CYS A 530 -9.91 -8.79 7.04
N VAL A 531 -11.13 -9.31 7.18
CA VAL A 531 -12.06 -8.73 8.16
C VAL A 531 -11.67 -9.01 9.62
N LEU A 532 -10.94 -10.11 9.89
CA LEU A 532 -10.57 -10.48 11.26
C LEU A 532 -9.21 -9.91 11.69
N ALA A 533 -8.24 -9.78 10.77
CA ALA A 533 -6.91 -9.29 11.08
C ALA A 533 -6.63 -7.87 10.55
N HIS A 534 -7.33 -7.43 9.49
CA HIS A 534 -7.03 -6.23 8.71
C HIS A 534 -8.30 -5.43 8.32
N SER A 535 -9.28 -5.35 9.22
CA SER A 535 -10.56 -4.70 8.91
C SER A 535 -10.36 -3.20 8.67
N GLY A 536 -11.03 -2.66 7.65
CA GLY A 536 -10.96 -1.28 7.21
C GLY A 536 -10.83 -1.17 5.68
N ALA A 537 -10.94 0.05 5.16
CA ALA A 537 -10.55 0.34 3.78
C ALA A 537 -9.04 0.54 3.70
N GLY A 538 -8.37 -0.12 2.75
CA GLY A 538 -6.93 0.06 2.54
C GLY A 538 -6.03 -0.62 3.58
N HIS A 539 -6.58 -1.44 4.48
CA HIS A 539 -5.83 -2.12 5.54
C HIS A 539 -5.34 -3.51 5.12
N CYS A 540 -6.12 -4.24 4.31
CA CYS A 540 -5.71 -5.54 3.77
C CYS A 540 -5.15 -5.35 2.36
N LYS A 541 -3.82 -5.31 2.24
CA LYS A 541 -3.11 -5.07 0.98
C LYS A 541 -2.13 -6.19 0.68
N PHE A 542 -2.16 -6.70 -0.55
CA PHE A 542 -1.24 -7.75 -0.99
C PHE A 542 -1.12 -7.75 -2.52
N THR A 543 -0.12 -8.41 -3.04
CA THR A 543 0.06 -8.68 -4.46
C THR A 543 -0.46 -10.07 -4.81
N LEU A 544 -1.22 -10.21 -5.89
CA LEU A 544 -1.67 -11.49 -6.43
C LEU A 544 -1.48 -11.49 -7.94
N ASN A 545 -0.76 -12.48 -8.50
CA ASN A 545 -0.42 -12.54 -9.94
C ASN A 545 0.17 -11.24 -10.52
N ASN A 546 1.03 -10.57 -9.74
CA ASN A 546 1.63 -9.26 -10.04
C ASN A 546 0.69 -8.04 -9.97
N ALA A 547 -0.58 -8.25 -9.61
CA ALA A 547 -1.55 -7.18 -9.40
C ALA A 547 -1.55 -6.71 -7.95
N GLN A 548 -1.64 -5.40 -7.72
CA GLN A 548 -1.79 -4.85 -6.37
C GLN A 548 -3.27 -4.86 -5.99
N ILE A 549 -3.58 -5.65 -4.96
CA ILE A 549 -4.93 -5.85 -4.48
C ILE A 549 -5.10 -5.13 -3.16
N ILE A 550 -6.19 -4.36 -3.08
CA ILE A 550 -6.71 -3.81 -1.83
C ILE A 550 -8.03 -4.52 -1.53
N VAL A 551 -8.14 -5.15 -0.36
CA VAL A 551 -9.43 -5.65 0.13
C VAL A 551 -9.96 -4.70 1.19
N THR A 552 -11.10 -4.07 0.88
CA THR A 552 -11.87 -3.29 1.85
C THR A 552 -12.82 -4.23 2.57
N SER A 553 -12.72 -4.34 3.90
CA SER A 553 -13.60 -5.22 4.68
C SER A 553 -14.01 -4.64 6.04
N TYR A 554 -15.28 -4.77 6.38
CA TYR A 554 -15.86 -4.26 7.63
C TYR A 554 -16.70 -5.34 8.31
N HIS A 555 -16.75 -5.30 9.64
CA HIS A 555 -17.67 -6.09 10.43
C HIS A 555 -18.60 -5.20 11.27
N GLN A 556 -19.69 -5.78 11.75
CA GLN A 556 -20.67 -5.09 12.60
C GLN A 556 -21.34 -6.06 13.57
N ALA A 557 -22.08 -5.52 14.53
CA ALA A 557 -22.94 -6.32 15.39
C ALA A 557 -24.12 -6.91 14.59
N CYS A 558 -24.48 -8.16 14.90
CA CYS A 558 -25.57 -8.90 14.28
C CYS A 558 -26.25 -9.83 15.28
N ASP A 559 -27.26 -10.58 14.84
CA ASP A 559 -27.99 -11.56 15.66
C ASP A 559 -27.11 -12.69 16.24
N ALA A 560 -25.96 -12.95 15.60
CA ALA A 560 -25.01 -14.01 15.96
C ALA A 560 -23.72 -13.47 16.61
N GLY A 561 -23.71 -12.20 17.04
CA GLY A 561 -22.56 -11.52 17.64
C GLY A 561 -21.93 -10.51 16.69
N THR A 562 -20.87 -10.90 15.99
CA THR A 562 -20.15 -10.05 15.03
C THR A 562 -20.16 -10.70 13.65
N CYS A 563 -20.63 -9.96 12.65
CA CYS A 563 -20.78 -10.41 11.27
C CYS A 563 -20.01 -9.53 10.30
N LEU A 564 -19.55 -10.11 9.20
CA LEU A 564 -19.01 -9.39 8.06
C LEU A 564 -20.14 -8.53 7.47
N SER A 565 -19.87 -7.23 7.38
CA SER A 565 -20.78 -6.25 6.78
C SER A 565 -20.49 -6.11 5.29
N THR A 566 -19.25 -5.77 4.97
CA THR A 566 -18.82 -5.52 3.59
C THR A 566 -17.47 -6.14 3.38
N SER A 567 -17.23 -6.74 2.22
CA SER A 567 -15.90 -7.17 1.80
C SER A 567 -15.82 -7.21 0.28
N TYR A 568 -14.86 -6.51 -0.30
CA TYR A 568 -14.61 -6.56 -1.73
C TYR A 568 -13.16 -6.20 -2.06
N PRO A 569 -12.61 -6.75 -3.15
CA PRO A 569 -11.31 -6.38 -3.63
C PRO A 569 -11.42 -5.22 -4.63
N SER A 570 -10.37 -4.41 -4.75
CA SER A 570 -10.18 -3.42 -5.82
C SER A 570 -8.72 -3.43 -6.28
N ASP A 571 -8.52 -3.03 -7.53
CA ASP A 571 -7.22 -2.63 -8.06
C ASP A 571 -6.74 -1.31 -7.41
N HIS A 572 -5.42 -1.10 -7.39
CA HIS A 572 -4.78 0.08 -6.78
C HIS A 572 -4.64 1.26 -7.75
#